data_AF-A0A560P450-F1
#
_entry.id   AF-A0A560P450-F1
#
_cell.length_a   1.000
_cell.length_b   1.000
_cell.length_c   1.000
_cell.angle_alpha   90.00
_cell.angle_beta   90.00
_cell.angle_gamma   90.00
#
_symmetry.space_group_name_H-M   'P 1'
#
loop_
_entity.id
_entity.type
_entity.pdbx_description
1 polymer ?
#
loop_
_entity_poly.entity_id
_entity_poly.type
_entity_poly.pdbx_seq_one_letter_code
_entity_poly.pdbx_strand_id
1 'polypeptide(L)'
;MFNKALKSELMARTAELATYKGLVGALERSMAVVEFSPDGKVLRANENFLSTMGYRADQLAGLSHRDFCTSALAGSAEYREFWNQLRAGQFVSGTFQRVGGQGQHIWLEASYNPVKDENGRVVKVVKYALDVTAKVASEAETRGRLAALDRAMAVIEFDLGGNVLTANDSSRS
;
A
#
# COMPACT_ATOMS: atom_id res chain seq x y z
N MET A 1 -0.41 20.23 -47.96
CA MET A 1 0.14 18.96 -47.42
C MET A 1 0.53 19.05 -45.94
N PHE A 2 1.05 20.18 -45.45
CA PHE A 2 1.46 20.39 -44.04
C PHE A 2 0.37 20.11 -42.98
N ASN A 3 -0.89 20.48 -43.26
CA ASN A 3 -2.02 20.29 -42.34
C ASN A 3 -2.43 18.80 -42.19
N LYS A 4 -2.23 17.97 -43.22
CA LYS A 4 -2.58 16.54 -43.18
C LYS A 4 -1.62 15.74 -42.27
N ALA A 5 -0.33 16.07 -42.29
CA ALA A 5 0.67 15.45 -41.42
C ALA A 5 0.44 15.82 -39.94
N LEU A 6 0.23 17.10 -39.65
CA LEU A 6 -0.06 17.57 -38.29
C LEU A 6 -1.37 16.96 -37.73
N LYS A 7 -2.41 16.84 -38.57
CA LYS A 7 -3.66 16.18 -38.18
C LYS A 7 -3.45 14.69 -37.89
N SER A 8 -2.61 14.01 -38.66
CA SER A 8 -2.28 12.59 -38.45
C SER A 8 -1.51 12.39 -37.14
N GLU A 9 -0.54 13.26 -36.85
CA GLU A 9 0.23 13.20 -35.60
C GLU A 9 -0.64 13.53 -34.38
N LEU A 10 -1.50 14.54 -34.49
CA LEU A 10 -2.47 14.87 -33.44
C LEU A 10 -3.40 13.68 -33.15
N MET A 11 -3.91 13.02 -34.20
CA MET A 11 -4.73 11.82 -34.06
C MET A 11 -3.97 10.69 -33.35
N ALA A 12 -2.72 10.43 -33.73
CA ALA A 12 -1.90 9.43 -33.07
C ALA A 12 -1.68 9.74 -31.57
N ARG A 13 -1.34 11.00 -31.23
CA ARG A 13 -1.19 11.44 -29.83
C ARG A 13 -2.48 11.36 -29.03
N THR A 14 -3.63 11.68 -29.64
CA THR A 14 -4.93 11.53 -28.95
C THR A 14 -5.29 10.07 -28.68
N ALA A 15 -4.97 9.17 -29.61
CA ALA A 15 -5.18 7.73 -29.42
C ALA A 15 -4.29 7.19 -28.30
N GLU A 16 -3.00 7.57 -28.29
CA GLU A 16 -2.04 7.22 -27.24
C GLU A 16 -2.51 7.71 -25.86
N LEU A 17 -2.97 8.96 -25.76
CA LEU A 17 -3.53 9.51 -24.52
C LEU A 17 -4.78 8.74 -24.06
N ALA A 18 -5.64 8.32 -24.99
CA ALA A 18 -6.82 7.52 -24.67
C ALA A 18 -6.42 6.14 -24.11
N THR A 19 -5.40 5.51 -24.67
CA THR A 19 -4.84 4.26 -24.15
C THR A 19 -4.30 4.43 -22.73
N TYR A 20 -3.50 5.46 -22.46
CA TYR A 20 -2.98 5.70 -21.11
C TYR A 20 -4.09 5.96 -20.09
N LYS A 21 -5.10 6.76 -20.46
CA LYS A 21 -6.29 6.96 -19.61
C LYS A 21 -7.03 5.65 -19.33
N GLY A 22 -7.15 4.78 -20.34
CA GLY A 22 -7.76 3.46 -20.19
C GLY A 22 -7.00 2.56 -19.20
N LEU A 23 -5.67 2.55 -19.27
CA LEU A 23 -4.82 1.79 -18.34
C LEU A 23 -4.91 2.33 -16.91
N VAL A 24 -4.82 3.64 -16.73
CA VAL A 24 -4.99 4.28 -15.40
C VAL A 24 -6.37 3.97 -14.84
N GLY A 25 -7.42 4.14 -15.66
CA GLY A 25 -8.78 3.83 -15.24
C GLY A 25 -8.97 2.35 -14.87
N ALA A 26 -8.23 1.42 -15.49
CA ALA A 26 -8.27 0.00 -15.11
C ALA A 26 -7.67 -0.24 -13.72
N LEU A 27 -6.54 0.40 -13.40
CA LEU A 27 -5.93 0.34 -12.07
C LEU A 27 -6.82 0.98 -11.00
N GLU A 28 -7.42 2.13 -11.31
CA GLU A 28 -8.29 2.84 -10.37
C GLU A 28 -9.56 2.08 -10.01
N ARG A 29 -10.05 1.20 -10.90
CA ARG A 29 -11.22 0.35 -10.61
C ARG A 29 -10.92 -0.75 -9.61
N SER A 30 -9.71 -1.31 -9.63
CA SER A 30 -9.37 -2.49 -8.81
C SER A 30 -8.57 -2.17 -7.55
N MET A 31 -7.93 -1.00 -7.48
CA MET A 31 -7.04 -0.63 -6.36
C MET A 31 -7.53 0.58 -5.59
N ALA A 32 -7.16 0.66 -4.31
CA ALA A 32 -7.23 1.91 -3.56
C ALA A 32 -6.11 2.85 -4.02
N VAL A 33 -6.47 4.03 -4.50
CA VAL A 33 -5.55 5.02 -5.06
C VAL A 33 -5.69 6.35 -4.35
N VAL A 34 -4.57 6.92 -3.94
CA VAL A 34 -4.48 8.27 -3.38
C VAL A 34 -3.25 8.99 -3.90
N GLU A 35 -3.41 10.27 -4.20
CA GLU A 35 -2.36 11.16 -4.65
C GLU A 35 -2.01 12.14 -3.55
N PHE A 36 -0.71 12.30 -3.31
CA PHE A 36 -0.18 13.25 -2.36
C PHE A 36 0.71 14.28 -3.05
N SER A 37 0.74 15.48 -2.51
CA SER A 37 1.80 16.44 -2.81
C SER A 37 3.15 15.96 -2.23
N PRO A 38 4.29 16.56 -2.63
CA PRO A 38 5.61 16.19 -2.09
C PRO A 38 5.79 16.46 -0.58
N ASP A 39 4.96 17.31 0.00
CA ASP A 39 4.82 17.55 1.45
C ASP A 39 3.78 16.64 2.13
N GLY A 40 3.14 15.75 1.37
CA GLY A 40 2.26 14.70 1.88
C GLY A 40 0.80 15.10 2.07
N LYS A 41 0.34 16.25 1.54
CA LYS A 41 -1.08 16.63 1.54
C LYS A 41 -1.85 15.80 0.53
N VAL A 42 -3.07 15.39 0.88
CA VAL A 42 -3.95 14.68 -0.04
C VAL A 42 -4.37 15.63 -1.15
N LEU A 43 -4.12 15.24 -2.40
CA LEU A 43 -4.57 15.94 -3.60
C LEU A 43 -5.85 15.33 -4.15
N ARG A 44 -5.94 14.00 -4.13
CA ARG A 44 -7.07 13.22 -4.65
C ARG A 44 -7.04 11.83 -4.05
N ALA A 45 -8.20 11.22 -3.86
CA ALA A 45 -8.30 9.77 -3.68
C ALA A 45 -9.50 9.22 -4.46
N ASN A 46 -9.44 7.95 -4.85
CA ASN A 46 -10.57 7.27 -5.49
C ASN A 46 -11.54 6.67 -4.47
N GLU A 47 -12.68 6.18 -4.95
CA GLU A 47 -13.73 5.58 -4.11
C GLU A 47 -13.23 4.35 -3.35
N ASN A 48 -12.37 3.53 -3.97
CA ASN A 48 -11.77 2.37 -3.29
C ASN A 48 -10.96 2.79 -2.07
N PHE A 49 -10.11 3.83 -2.18
CA PHE A 49 -9.36 4.34 -1.03
C PHE A 49 -10.28 4.88 0.06
N LEU A 50 -11.29 5.66 -0.32
CA LEU A 50 -12.29 6.21 0.60
C LEU A 50 -13.02 5.10 1.37
N SER A 51 -13.52 4.09 0.64
CA SER A 51 -14.23 2.95 1.20
C SER A 51 -13.34 2.13 2.12
N THR A 52 -12.13 1.76 1.67
CA THR A 52 -11.17 1.00 2.47
C THR A 52 -10.79 1.74 3.74
N MET A 53 -10.47 3.04 3.63
CA MET A 53 -10.02 3.83 4.77
C MET A 53 -11.17 4.35 5.65
N GLY A 54 -12.43 4.19 5.22
CA GLY A 54 -13.61 4.66 5.96
C GLY A 54 -13.74 6.19 6.00
N TYR A 55 -13.35 6.88 4.93
CA TYR A 55 -13.51 8.33 4.77
C TYR A 55 -14.54 8.66 3.71
N ARG A 56 -15.14 9.84 3.82
CA ARG A 56 -15.91 10.48 2.75
C ARG A 56 -15.06 11.48 1.99
N ALA A 57 -15.41 11.75 0.73
CA ALA A 57 -14.62 12.63 -0.14
C ALA A 57 -14.46 14.05 0.41
N ASP A 58 -15.50 14.59 1.08
CA ASP A 58 -15.48 15.91 1.71
C ASP A 58 -14.58 15.99 2.96
N GLN A 59 -14.26 14.86 3.57
CA GLN A 59 -13.36 14.79 4.72
C GLN A 59 -11.88 14.79 4.30
N LEU A 60 -11.56 14.60 3.02
CA LEU A 60 -10.16 14.56 2.55
C LEU A 60 -9.52 15.95 2.48
N ALA A 61 -10.32 17.01 2.39
CA ALA A 61 -9.81 18.36 2.25
C ALA A 61 -8.98 18.73 3.50
N GLY A 62 -7.71 19.07 3.27
CA GLY A 62 -6.78 19.46 4.34
C GLY A 62 -6.09 18.28 5.03
N LEU A 63 -6.47 17.03 4.75
CA LEU A 63 -5.75 15.87 5.28
C LEU A 63 -4.39 15.70 4.61
N SER A 64 -3.50 15.07 5.35
CA SER A 64 -2.17 14.67 4.95
C SER A 64 -1.98 13.16 5.18
N HIS A 65 -0.94 12.60 4.60
CA HIS A 65 -0.58 11.20 4.82
C HIS A 65 -0.37 10.86 6.31
N ARG A 66 0.01 11.85 7.15
CA ARG A 66 0.20 11.67 8.60
C ARG A 66 -1.11 11.31 9.30
N ASP A 67 -2.23 11.83 8.83
CA ASP A 67 -3.56 11.60 9.42
C ASP A 67 -4.03 10.14 9.25
N PHE A 68 -3.41 9.40 8.32
CA PHE A 68 -3.64 7.96 8.14
C PHE A 68 -2.65 7.09 8.92
N CYS A 69 -1.72 7.68 9.67
CA CYS A 69 -0.68 6.97 10.40
C CYS A 69 -0.95 6.99 11.92
N THR A 70 -0.34 6.07 12.66
CA THR A 70 -0.31 6.20 14.13
C THR A 70 0.53 7.42 14.52
N SER A 71 0.22 8.02 15.67
CA SER A 71 0.98 9.17 16.20
C SER A 71 2.47 8.85 16.38
N ALA A 72 2.77 7.63 16.87
CA ALA A 72 4.13 7.13 17.02
C ALA A 72 4.89 7.09 15.69
N LEU A 73 4.28 6.55 14.63
CA LEU A 73 4.90 6.52 13.30
C LEU A 73 5.04 7.94 12.73
N ALA A 74 3.99 8.76 12.80
CA ALA A 74 3.99 10.10 12.23
C ALA A 74 5.02 11.05 12.87
N GLY A 75 5.52 10.75 14.07
CA GLY A 75 6.59 11.47 14.76
C GLY A 75 7.99 10.87 14.58
N SER A 76 8.12 9.76 13.86
CA SER A 76 9.33 8.94 13.86
C SER A 76 10.40 9.41 12.86
N ALA A 77 11.63 8.90 13.01
CA ALA A 77 12.70 9.14 12.04
C ALA A 77 12.43 8.42 10.71
N GLU A 78 11.88 7.21 10.78
CA GLU A 78 11.50 6.36 9.65
C GLU A 78 10.47 7.06 8.76
N TYR A 79 9.50 7.76 9.36
CA TYR A 79 8.51 8.52 8.59
C TYR A 79 9.12 9.68 7.82
N ARG A 80 10.08 10.40 8.43
CA ARG A 80 10.80 11.49 7.76
C ARG A 80 11.64 10.95 6.60
N GLU A 81 12.34 9.85 6.84
CA GLU A 81 13.17 9.19 5.84
C GLU A 81 12.36 8.64 4.67
N PHE A 82 11.22 8.02 4.96
CA PHE A 82 10.26 7.59 3.95
C PHE A 82 9.89 8.72 2.97
N TRP A 83 9.58 9.91 3.47
CA TRP A 83 9.28 11.06 2.62
C TRP A 83 10.50 11.67 1.93
N ASN A 84 11.69 11.55 2.52
CA ASN A 84 12.93 11.95 1.84
C ASN A 84 13.19 11.10 0.60
N GLN A 85 13.02 9.77 0.70
CA GLN A 85 13.16 8.84 -0.43
C GLN A 85 12.17 9.17 -1.55
N LEU A 86 10.90 9.41 -1.20
CA LEU A 86 9.88 9.79 -2.18
C LEU A 86 10.20 11.10 -2.88
N ARG A 87 10.69 12.13 -2.16
CA ARG A 87 11.12 13.40 -2.76
C ARG A 87 12.36 13.25 -3.63
N ALA A 88 13.25 12.31 -3.31
CA ALA A 88 14.38 11.93 -4.16
C ALA A 88 13.95 11.14 -5.41
N GLY A 89 12.66 10.83 -5.54
CA GLY A 89 12.11 10.08 -6.67
C GLY A 89 12.28 8.57 -6.57
N GLN A 90 12.60 8.05 -5.38
CA GLN A 90 12.65 6.62 -5.09
C GLN A 90 11.25 6.14 -4.71
N PHE A 91 10.80 5.05 -5.31
CA PHE A 91 9.54 4.44 -4.90
C PHE A 91 9.74 3.64 -3.60
N VAL A 92 8.68 3.50 -2.81
CA VAL A 92 8.68 2.67 -1.61
C VAL A 92 7.49 1.72 -1.66
N SER A 93 7.72 0.43 -1.42
CA SER A 93 6.68 -0.58 -1.38
C SER A 93 6.76 -1.43 -0.12
N GLY A 94 5.65 -2.04 0.26
CA GLY A 94 5.57 -2.93 1.41
C GLY A 94 4.17 -3.03 2.00
N THR A 95 4.08 -3.65 3.16
CA THR A 95 2.85 -3.78 3.93
C THR A 95 2.83 -2.75 5.05
N PHE A 96 1.83 -1.89 5.06
CA PHE A 96 1.74 -0.75 5.96
C PHE A 96 0.47 -0.80 6.77
N GLN A 97 0.62 -0.72 8.09
CA GLN A 97 -0.52 -0.44 8.96
C GLN A 97 -0.90 1.04 8.86
N ARG A 98 -2.19 1.30 8.71
CA ARG A 98 -2.79 2.65 8.69
C ARG A 98 -3.99 2.71 9.61
N VAL A 99 -4.41 3.93 9.91
CA VAL A 99 -5.57 4.24 10.75
C VAL A 99 -6.66 4.80 9.86
N GLY A 100 -7.81 4.13 9.85
CA GLY A 100 -9.00 4.58 9.14
C GLY A 100 -9.73 5.72 9.85
N GLY A 101 -10.74 6.28 9.18
CA GLY A 101 -11.50 7.43 9.69
C GLY A 101 -12.28 7.18 10.98
N GLN A 102 -12.50 5.91 11.35
CA GLN A 102 -13.14 5.53 12.61
C GLN A 102 -12.12 4.99 13.64
N GLY A 103 -10.82 5.19 13.41
CA GLY A 103 -9.74 4.73 14.29
C GLY A 103 -9.35 3.25 14.11
N GLN A 104 -10.00 2.53 13.18
CA GLN A 104 -9.70 1.12 12.93
C GLN A 104 -8.32 0.94 12.27
N HIS A 105 -7.62 -0.12 12.65
CA HIS A 105 -6.37 -0.51 12.01
C HIS A 105 -6.64 -1.23 10.69
N ILE A 106 -5.98 -0.75 9.62
CA ILE A 106 -6.09 -1.31 8.27
C ILE A 106 -4.67 -1.67 7.83
N TRP A 107 -4.51 -2.87 7.27
CA TRP A 107 -3.26 -3.31 6.67
C TRP A 107 -3.33 -3.17 5.16
N LEU A 108 -2.40 -2.41 4.59
CA LEU A 108 -2.35 -2.13 3.16
C LEU A 108 -1.05 -2.65 2.57
N GLU A 109 -1.13 -3.55 1.61
CA GLU A 109 -0.02 -3.83 0.71
C GLU A 109 -0.01 -2.73 -0.36
N ALA A 110 1.03 -1.91 -0.38
CA ALA A 110 1.02 -0.68 -1.16
C ALA A 110 2.38 -0.34 -1.77
N SER A 111 2.33 0.44 -2.84
CA SER A 111 3.49 1.12 -3.43
C SER A 111 3.23 2.62 -3.51
N TYR A 112 4.22 3.43 -3.16
CA TYR A 112 4.23 4.88 -3.25
C TYR A 112 5.19 5.27 -4.38
N ASN A 113 4.65 5.91 -5.41
CA ASN A 113 5.32 6.10 -6.69
C ASN A 113 5.44 7.61 -6.99
N PRO A 114 6.64 8.19 -6.88
CA PRO A 114 6.86 9.59 -7.24
C PRO A 114 6.62 9.83 -8.74
N VAL A 115 5.83 10.85 -9.07
CA VAL A 115 5.59 11.32 -10.43
C VAL A 115 6.45 12.56 -10.64
N LYS A 116 7.28 12.52 -11.68
CA LYS A 116 8.23 13.58 -12.03
C LYS A 116 7.70 14.45 -13.17
N ASP A 117 8.04 15.73 -13.16
CA ASP A 117 7.86 16.62 -14.31
C ASP A 117 8.98 16.44 -15.35
N GLU A 118 8.93 17.23 -16.42
CA GLU A 118 9.92 17.25 -17.50
C GLU A 118 11.34 17.62 -17.03
N ASN A 119 11.45 18.30 -15.88
CA ASN A 119 12.73 18.67 -15.26
C ASN A 119 13.22 17.63 -14.25
N GLY A 120 12.52 16.48 -14.12
CA GLY A 120 12.85 15.42 -13.18
C GLY A 120 12.45 15.70 -11.73
N ARG A 121 11.72 16.80 -11.45
CA ARG A 121 11.27 17.16 -10.11
C ARG A 121 10.01 16.40 -9.74
N VAL A 122 9.96 15.85 -8.53
CA VAL A 122 8.76 15.16 -8.03
C VAL A 122 7.66 16.19 -7.78
N VAL A 123 6.56 16.09 -8.52
CA VAL A 123 5.41 17.00 -8.41
C VAL A 123 4.27 16.41 -7.58
N LYS A 124 4.21 15.08 -7.48
CA LYS A 124 3.26 14.34 -6.63
C LYS A 124 3.75 12.93 -6.38
N VAL A 125 3.12 12.25 -5.42
CA VAL A 125 3.32 10.83 -5.14
C VAL A 125 1.99 10.11 -5.29
N VAL A 126 1.95 9.08 -6.12
CA VAL A 126 0.74 8.25 -6.31
C VAL A 126 0.93 6.95 -5.54
N LYS A 127 0.01 6.69 -4.61
CA LYS A 127 -0.05 5.45 -3.86
C LYS A 127 -1.09 4.52 -4.48
N TYR A 128 -0.69 3.28 -4.76
CA TYR A 128 -1.60 2.18 -5.07
C TYR A 128 -1.59 1.19 -3.92
N ALA A 129 -2.76 0.73 -3.50
CA ALA A 129 -2.88 -0.16 -2.35
C ALA A 129 -3.96 -1.23 -2.53
N LEU A 130 -3.72 -2.37 -1.89
CA LEU A 130 -4.65 -3.46 -1.66
C LEU A 130 -4.88 -3.60 -0.17
N ASP A 131 -6.14 -3.75 0.24
CA ASP A 131 -6.49 -4.09 1.62
C ASP A 131 -6.18 -5.56 1.88
N VAL A 132 -5.24 -5.80 2.78
CA VAL A 132 -4.81 -7.14 3.21
C VAL A 132 -5.16 -7.39 4.69
N THR A 133 -6.04 -6.58 5.28
CA THR A 133 -6.43 -6.66 6.70
C THR A 133 -6.96 -8.04 7.06
N ALA A 134 -7.90 -8.57 6.26
CA ALA A 134 -8.46 -9.90 6.49
C ALA A 134 -7.40 -11.02 6.38
N LYS A 135 -6.46 -10.87 5.43
CA LYS A 135 -5.36 -11.83 5.25
C LYS A 135 -4.43 -11.83 6.46
N VAL A 136 -3.99 -10.66 6.90
CA VAL A 136 -3.12 -10.51 8.09
C VAL A 136 -3.81 -11.03 9.35
N ALA A 137 -5.10 -10.75 9.53
CA ALA A 137 -5.86 -11.25 10.68
C ALA A 137 -5.97 -12.79 10.68
N SER A 138 -6.27 -13.40 9.53
CA SER A 138 -6.36 -14.85 9.38
C SER A 138 -5.02 -15.57 9.63
N GLU A 139 -3.92 -14.99 9.13
CA GLU A 139 -2.58 -15.51 9.38
C GLU A 139 -2.20 -15.44 10.87
N ALA A 140 -2.57 -14.35 11.55
CA ALA A 140 -2.35 -14.18 12.98
C ALA A 140 -3.19 -15.19 13.80
N GLU A 141 -4.46 -15.39 13.44
CA GLU A 141 -5.33 -16.37 14.10
C GLU A 141 -4.80 -17.80 13.94
N THR A 142 -4.44 -18.19 12.72
CA THR A 142 -3.88 -19.52 12.42
C THR A 142 -2.61 -19.77 13.23
N ARG A 143 -1.71 -18.78 13.28
CA ARG A 143 -0.48 -18.86 14.08
C ARG A 143 -0.76 -18.97 15.58
N GLY A 144 -1.74 -18.21 16.07
CA GLY A 144 -2.18 -18.27 17.46
C GLY A 144 -2.72 -19.65 17.84
N ARG A 145 -3.53 -20.27 16.96
CA ARG A 145 -4.04 -21.63 17.15
C ARG A 145 -2.92 -22.66 17.16
N LEU A 146 -1.98 -22.61 16.21
CA LEU A 146 -0.82 -23.50 16.18
C LEU A 146 0.03 -23.38 17.45
N ALA A 147 0.31 -22.15 17.89
CA ALA A 147 1.06 -21.93 19.12
C ALA A 147 0.31 -22.41 20.37
N ALA A 148 -1.02 -22.36 20.38
CA ALA A 148 -1.83 -22.90 21.47
C ALA A 148 -1.82 -24.43 21.48
N LEU A 149 -1.92 -25.07 20.32
CA LEU A 149 -1.78 -26.52 20.18
C LEU A 149 -0.39 -26.99 20.63
N ASP A 150 0.67 -26.28 20.21
CA ASP A 150 2.05 -26.56 20.61
C ASP A 150 2.22 -26.49 22.15
N ARG A 151 1.61 -25.51 22.81
CA ARG A 151 1.64 -25.44 24.29
C ARG A 151 0.73 -26.43 25.00
N ALA A 152 -0.28 -26.97 24.32
CA ALA A 152 -1.28 -27.84 24.93
C ALA A 152 -1.00 -29.34 24.70
N MET A 153 -0.20 -29.68 23.68
CA MET A 153 0.11 -31.04 23.28
C MET A 153 1.62 -31.25 23.18
N ALA A 154 2.09 -32.42 23.59
CA ALA A 154 3.44 -32.87 23.29
C ALA A 154 3.58 -33.07 21.77
N VAL A 155 4.45 -32.29 21.14
CA VAL A 155 4.80 -32.41 19.71
C VAL A 155 6.28 -32.72 19.60
N ILE A 156 6.58 -33.84 18.96
CA ILE A 156 7.94 -34.30 18.65
C ILE A 156 8.04 -34.49 17.14
N GLU A 157 8.95 -33.77 16.49
CA GLU A 157 9.28 -33.97 15.07
C GLU A 157 10.40 -34.99 14.93
N PHE A 158 10.29 -35.84 13.91
CA PHE A 158 11.30 -36.84 13.55
C PHE A 158 11.75 -36.64 12.10
N ASP A 159 12.99 -37.02 11.80
CA ASP A 159 13.45 -37.19 10.42
C ASP A 159 12.89 -38.49 9.80
N LEU A 160 13.12 -38.67 8.49
CA LEU A 160 12.71 -39.89 7.78
C LEU A 160 13.44 -41.17 8.27
N GLY A 161 14.53 -41.01 9.02
CA GLY A 161 15.26 -42.10 9.68
C GLY A 161 14.75 -42.43 11.08
N GLY A 162 13.78 -41.69 11.61
CA GLY A 162 13.22 -41.89 12.95
C GLY A 162 14.00 -41.19 14.07
N ASN A 163 14.95 -40.30 13.77
CA ASN A 163 15.65 -39.52 14.80
C ASN A 163 14.83 -38.28 15.18
N VAL A 164 14.78 -37.94 16.47
CA VAL A 164 14.11 -36.72 16.95
C VAL A 164 14.85 -35.48 16.45
N LEU A 165 14.13 -34.60 15.75
CA LEU A 165 14.62 -33.30 15.29
C LEU A 165 14.31 -32.21 16.31
N THR A 166 13.05 -32.11 16.73
CA THR A 166 12.59 -31.11 17.69
C THR A 166 11.55 -31.71 18.62
N ALA A 167 11.46 -31.18 19.83
CA ALA A 167 10.43 -31.52 20.81
C ALA A 167 10.05 -30.25 21.56
N ASN A 168 8.76 -29.91 21.53
CA ASN A 168 8.25 -28.72 22.21
C ASN A 168 8.27 -28.89 23.74
N ASP A 169 8.13 -27.79 24.48
CA ASP A 169 8.28 -27.80 25.94
C ASP A 169 7.23 -28.67 26.64
N SER A 170 6.03 -28.76 26.07
CA SER A 170 4.93 -29.63 26.52
C SER A 170 5.27 -31.12 26.42
N SER A 171 6.28 -31.48 25.61
CA SER A 171 6.79 -32.86 25.46
C SER A 171 7.89 -33.22 26.45
N ARG A 172 8.39 -32.23 27.21
CA ARG A 172 9.58 -32.38 28.07
C ARG A 172 9.24 -32.57 29.55
N SER A 173 7.96 -32.58 29.93
CA SER A 173 7.47 -32.94 31.28
C SER A 173 7.11 -34.41 31.38
#